data_AF-A0A420D5G2-F1
#
_entry.id   AF-A0A420D5G2-F1
#
_cell.length_a   1.000
_cell.length_b   1.000
_cell.length_c   1.000
_cell.angle_alpha   90.00
_cell.angle_beta   90.00
_cell.angle_gamma   90.00
#
_symmetry.space_group_name_H-M   'P 1'
#
loop_
_entity.id
_entity.type
_entity.pdbx_description
1 polymer ?
#
loop_
_entity_poly.entity_id
_entity_poly.type
_entity_poly.pdbx_seq_one_letter_code
_entity_poly.pdbx_strand_id
1 'polypeptide(L)'
;MEEWPRFKPLILGELPVQHLRRFGLNLQPGPVGFSIPAQKHAFKSHPDSFMSCLPFLTQTVARPTHVGQSPKHTNDGLELIREVRQLDLILLVALLIRPTRQGVYMVKSTYPIDRNKLENRLRKGHLIETQ
;
A
#
# COMPACT_ATOMS: atom_id res chain seq x y z
N MET A 1 -0.65 10.92 29.01
CA MET A 1 -1.06 11.27 27.63
C MET A 1 -0.20 10.45 26.70
N GLU A 2 -0.80 9.67 25.81
CA GLU A 2 -0.04 8.92 24.81
C GLU A 2 0.53 9.92 23.80
N GLU A 3 1.85 10.02 23.71
CA GLU A 3 2.50 10.97 22.81
C GLU A 3 2.38 10.47 21.36
N TRP A 4 1.62 11.21 20.54
CA TRP A 4 1.50 10.90 19.12
C TRP A 4 2.78 11.29 18.38
N PRO A 5 3.27 10.47 17.44
CA PRO A 5 4.34 10.86 16.54
C PRO A 5 3.98 12.14 15.76
N ARG A 6 4.96 13.02 15.56
CA ARG A 6 4.79 14.18 14.67
C ARG A 6 4.87 13.73 13.21
N PHE A 7 3.70 13.46 12.63
CA PHE A 7 3.58 13.10 11.21
C PHE A 7 3.88 14.27 10.28
N LYS A 8 4.54 13.96 9.14
CA LYS A 8 4.76 14.88 8.02
C LYS A 8 4.18 14.25 6.75
N PRO A 9 3.64 15.02 5.79
CA PRO A 9 3.19 14.46 4.52
C PRO A 9 4.37 13.77 3.82
N LEU A 10 4.13 12.59 3.25
CA LEU A 10 5.15 11.81 2.55
C LEU A 10 4.80 11.69 1.07
N ILE A 11 5.82 11.76 0.21
CA ILE A 11 5.78 11.25 -1.16
C ILE A 11 6.60 9.97 -1.19
N LEU A 12 5.98 8.87 -1.62
CA LEU A 12 6.52 7.52 -1.50
C LEU A 12 7.14 7.01 -2.81
N GLY A 13 7.05 7.79 -3.89
CA GLY A 13 7.53 7.43 -5.22
C GLY A 13 6.40 7.44 -6.25
N GLU A 14 6.70 6.93 -7.44
CA GLU A 14 5.75 6.82 -8.55
C GLU A 14 4.90 5.55 -8.45
N LEU A 15 3.65 5.63 -8.89
CA LEU A 15 2.77 4.48 -8.97
C LEU A 15 3.32 3.44 -9.97
N PRO A 16 3.44 2.15 -9.60
CA PRO A 16 4.02 1.11 -10.45
C PRO A 16 3.04 0.63 -11.54
N VAL A 17 2.65 1.52 -12.44
CA VAL A 17 1.58 1.30 -13.44
C VAL A 17 1.81 0.10 -14.36
N GLN A 18 3.05 -0.29 -14.62
CA GLN A 18 3.37 -1.46 -15.44
C GLN A 18 2.88 -2.77 -14.80
N HIS A 19 3.03 -2.90 -13.48
CA HIS A 19 2.58 -4.08 -12.74
C HIS A 19 1.06 -4.06 -12.58
N LEU A 20 0.48 -2.89 -12.33
CA LEU A 20 -0.97 -2.71 -12.25
C LEU A 20 -1.66 -3.01 -13.59
N ARG A 21 -1.03 -2.66 -14.71
CA ARG A 21 -1.51 -3.03 -16.05
C ARG A 21 -1.52 -4.54 -16.26
N ARG A 22 -0.47 -5.27 -15.83
CA ARG A 22 -0.44 -6.75 -15.86
C ARG A 22 -1.58 -7.36 -15.05
N PHE A 23 -1.99 -6.73 -13.95
CA PHE A 23 -3.14 -7.15 -13.15
C PHE A 23 -4.49 -6.86 -13.83
N GLY A 24 -4.53 -5.93 -14.78
CA GLY A 24 -5.75 -5.51 -15.48
C GLY A 24 -6.22 -4.09 -15.16
N LEU A 25 -5.43 -3.30 -14.41
CA LEU A 25 -5.73 -1.90 -14.10
C LEU A 25 -4.93 -0.95 -15.00
N ASN A 26 -5.65 -0.23 -15.86
CA ASN A 26 -5.08 0.81 -16.73
C ASN A 26 -5.13 2.18 -16.04
N LEU A 27 -4.10 2.48 -15.24
CA LEU A 27 -3.97 3.74 -14.51
C LEU A 27 -2.90 4.63 -15.16
N GLN A 28 -3.07 5.95 -15.01
CA GLN A 28 -2.07 6.93 -15.44
C GLN A 28 -0.89 6.95 -14.46
N PRO A 29 0.35 7.18 -14.92
CA PRO A 29 1.48 7.43 -14.02
C PRO A 29 1.19 8.61 -13.10
N GLY A 30 1.75 8.57 -11.89
CA GLY A 30 1.65 9.68 -10.95
C GLY A 30 2.20 9.33 -9.57
N PRO A 31 2.53 10.36 -8.78
CA PRO A 31 3.15 10.18 -7.48
C PRO A 31 2.18 9.57 -6.48
N VAL A 32 2.70 8.80 -5.54
CA VAL A 32 1.98 8.24 -4.40
C VAL A 32 2.25 9.09 -3.16
N GLY A 33 1.19 9.65 -2.58
CA GLY A 33 1.24 10.48 -1.38
C GLY A 33 0.64 9.79 -0.16
N PHE A 34 1.19 10.08 1.02
CA PHE A 34 0.62 9.65 2.31
C PHE A 34 0.41 10.88 3.20
N SER A 35 -0.85 11.33 3.28
CA SER A 35 -1.20 12.54 4.02
C SER A 35 -1.15 12.32 5.54
N ILE A 36 -1.03 13.41 6.30
CA ILE A 36 -1.08 13.36 7.78
C ILE A 36 -2.38 12.70 8.27
N PRO A 37 -3.60 13.04 7.77
CA PRO A 37 -4.82 12.36 8.20
C PRO A 37 -4.79 10.85 7.95
N ALA A 38 -4.25 10.42 6.80
CA ALA A 38 -4.14 9.00 6.48
C ALA A 38 -3.10 8.29 7.37
N GLN A 39 -1.97 8.94 7.68
CA GLN A 39 -0.99 8.41 8.63
C GLN A 39 -1.59 8.28 10.04
N LYS A 40 -2.33 9.29 10.50
CA LYS A 40 -3.06 9.23 11.77
C LYS A 40 -4.09 8.10 11.79
N HIS A 41 -4.81 7.89 10.69
CA HIS A 41 -5.75 6.78 10.56
C HIS A 41 -5.04 5.43 10.65
N ALA A 42 -3.98 5.22 9.87
CA ALA A 42 -3.20 3.99 9.89
C ALA A 42 -2.57 3.72 11.27
N PHE A 43 -1.99 4.74 11.91
CA PHE A 43 -1.46 4.64 13.27
C PHE A 43 -2.53 4.27 14.29
N LYS A 44 -3.71 4.89 14.23
CA LYS A 44 -4.83 4.57 15.13
C LYS A 44 -5.36 3.15 14.90
N SER A 45 -5.42 2.70 13.66
CA SER A 45 -5.94 1.37 13.30
C SER A 45 -4.94 0.24 13.57
N HIS A 46 -3.64 0.55 13.56
CA HIS A 46 -2.56 -0.42 13.67
C HIS A 46 -1.41 0.10 14.57
N PRO A 47 -1.67 0.49 15.82
CA PRO A 47 -0.71 1.23 16.66
C PRO A 47 0.60 0.46 16.88
N ASP A 48 0.52 -0.84 17.09
CA ASP A 48 1.69 -1.68 17.41
C ASP A 48 2.59 -1.98 16.21
N SER A 49 2.10 -1.77 14.99
CA SER A 49 2.80 -2.18 13.76
C SER A 49 3.02 -1.05 12.76
N PHE A 50 2.37 0.10 12.93
CA PHE A 50 2.54 1.22 12.00
C PHE A 50 4.00 1.68 11.92
N MET A 51 4.68 1.77 13.06
CA MET A 51 6.07 2.24 13.11
C MET A 51 7.04 1.27 12.42
N SER A 52 6.78 -0.04 12.44
CA SER A 52 7.60 -1.02 11.73
C SER A 52 7.36 -1.02 10.22
N CYS A 53 6.23 -0.47 9.75
CA CYS A 53 5.93 -0.34 8.32
C CYS A 53 6.68 0.82 7.66
N LEU A 54 6.88 1.93 8.38
CA LEU A 54 7.41 3.19 7.84
C LEU A 54 8.71 3.02 7.00
N PRO A 55 9.73 2.26 7.45
CA PRO A 55 10.98 2.13 6.70
C PRO A 55 10.82 1.48 5.32
N PHE A 56 9.73 0.75 5.09
CA PHE A 56 9.52 -0.04 3.88
C PHE A 56 8.48 0.56 2.91
N LEU A 57 7.82 1.67 3.28
CA LEU A 57 6.74 2.26 2.46
C LEU A 57 7.22 2.66 1.07
N THR A 58 8.30 3.45 0.99
CA THR A 58 8.87 3.90 -0.30
C THR A 58 9.28 2.70 -1.15
N GLN A 59 9.88 1.67 -0.55
CA GLN A 59 10.30 0.48 -1.28
C GLN A 59 9.11 -0.36 -1.77
N THR A 60 8.03 -0.41 -0.99
CA THR A 60 6.78 -1.10 -1.35
C THR A 60 6.09 -0.43 -2.52
N VAL A 61 6.09 0.91 -2.56
CA VAL A 61 5.54 1.67 -3.69
C VAL A 61 6.40 1.50 -4.94
N ALA A 62 7.71 1.71 -4.82
CA ALA A 62 8.60 1.71 -5.98
C ALA A 62 8.77 0.31 -6.60
N ARG A 63 8.82 -0.73 -5.77
CA ARG A 63 9.09 -2.12 -6.19
C ARG A 63 8.23 -3.09 -5.39
N PRO A 64 6.90 -3.08 -5.53
CA PRO A 64 6.06 -4.07 -4.87
C PRO A 64 6.48 -5.49 -5.28
N THR A 65 6.27 -6.46 -4.41
CA THR A 65 6.36 -7.90 -4.74
C THR A 65 5.04 -8.40 -5.35
N HIS A 66 3.93 -7.82 -4.92
CA HIS A 66 2.60 -8.16 -5.42
C HIS A 66 1.76 -6.90 -5.61
N VAL A 67 0.83 -6.95 -6.55
CA VAL A 67 -0.14 -5.88 -6.79
C VAL A 67 -1.53 -6.46 -7.04
N GLY A 68 -2.56 -5.66 -6.76
CA GLY A 68 -3.93 -6.01 -7.11
C GLY A 68 -4.93 -5.17 -6.34
N GLN A 69 -6.01 -5.80 -5.87
CA GLN A 69 -7.10 -5.10 -5.20
C GLN A 69 -7.66 -5.91 -4.04
N SER A 70 -8.14 -5.19 -3.01
CA SER A 70 -8.88 -5.82 -1.93
C SER A 70 -10.17 -6.46 -2.46
N PRO A 71 -10.53 -7.68 -2.01
CA PRO A 71 -11.81 -8.31 -2.34
C PRO A 71 -13.04 -7.44 -2.01
N LYS A 72 -12.91 -6.54 -1.02
CA LYS A 72 -13.99 -5.68 -0.53
C LYS A 72 -14.06 -4.32 -1.22
N HIS A 73 -13.01 -3.93 -1.95
CA HIS A 73 -12.84 -2.58 -2.48
C HIS A 73 -12.32 -2.59 -3.93
N THR A 74 -12.78 -3.55 -4.73
CA THR A 74 -12.35 -3.75 -6.14
C THR A 74 -12.68 -2.57 -7.06
N ASN A 75 -13.57 -1.66 -6.67
CA ASN A 75 -13.95 -0.53 -7.53
C ASN A 75 -13.15 0.74 -7.23
N ASP A 76 -12.59 0.87 -6.02
CA ASP A 76 -12.07 2.15 -5.53
C ASP A 76 -10.65 2.06 -4.95
N GLY A 77 -10.15 0.85 -4.71
CA GLY A 77 -8.87 0.61 -4.04
C GLY A 77 -7.94 -0.27 -4.86
N LEU A 78 -6.64 0.00 -4.72
CA LEU A 78 -5.56 -0.89 -5.15
C LEU A 78 -4.66 -1.20 -3.95
N GLU A 79 -3.97 -2.33 -4.01
CA GLU A 79 -3.05 -2.79 -2.99
C GLU A 79 -1.67 -3.02 -3.61
N LEU A 80 -0.65 -2.46 -2.97
CA LEU A 80 0.76 -2.73 -3.24
C LEU A 80 1.32 -3.47 -2.04
N ILE A 81 1.93 -4.64 -2.27
CA ILE A 81 2.42 -5.50 -1.19
C ILE A 81 3.89 -5.80 -1.37
N ARG A 82 4.62 -5.78 -0.26
CA ARG A 82 6.04 -6.15 -0.21
C ARG A 82 6.29 -7.21 0.85
N GLU A 83 6.87 -8.32 0.42
CA GLU A 83 7.50 -9.27 1.32
C GLU A 83 8.92 -8.81 1.65
N VAL A 84 9.21 -8.63 2.94
CA VAL A 84 10.52 -8.29 3.51
C VAL A 84 11.02 -9.54 4.24
N ARG A 85 11.58 -10.48 3.47
CA ARG A 85 11.92 -11.83 3.94
C ARG A 85 12.87 -11.85 5.14
N GLN A 86 13.80 -10.90 5.24
CA GLN A 86 14.75 -10.82 6.36
C GLN A 86 14.09 -10.55 7.72
N LEU A 87 12.87 -9.99 7.71
CA LEU A 87 12.14 -9.60 8.90
C LEU A 87 10.81 -10.36 9.07
N ASP A 88 10.58 -11.39 8.25
CA ASP A 88 9.30 -12.12 8.18
C ASP A 88 8.07 -11.18 8.13
N LEU A 89 8.21 -10.09 7.36
CA LEU A 89 7.21 -9.03 7.30
C LEU A 89 6.58 -8.98 5.91
N ILE A 90 5.25 -9.01 5.84
CA ILE A 90 4.50 -8.80 4.60
C ILE A 90 3.74 -7.49 4.74
N LEU A 91 4.26 -6.44 4.15
CA LEU A 91 3.70 -5.10 4.23
C LEU A 91 2.64 -4.88 3.15
N LEU A 92 1.46 -4.41 3.54
CA LEU A 92 0.43 -3.93 2.63
C LEU A 92 0.36 -2.40 2.65
N VAL A 93 0.28 -1.79 1.47
CA VAL A 93 -0.05 -0.38 1.27
C VAL A 93 -1.31 -0.30 0.41
N ALA A 94 -2.40 0.22 0.96
CA ALA A 94 -3.67 0.41 0.26
C ALA A 94 -3.76 1.84 -0.27
N LEU A 95 -4.11 2.01 -1.55
CA LEU A 95 -4.26 3.31 -2.20
C LEU A 95 -5.66 3.46 -2.82
N LEU A 96 -6.08 4.70 -3.02
CA LEU A 96 -7.19 5.04 -3.91
C LEU A 96 -6.80 4.87 -5.37
N ILE A 97 -7.70 4.34 -6.19
CA ILE A 97 -7.52 4.26 -7.66
C ILE A 97 -7.66 5.62 -8.33
N ARG A 98 -8.46 6.53 -7.76
CA ARG A 98 -8.63 7.87 -8.32
C ARG A 98 -7.56 8.81 -7.74
N PRO A 99 -6.71 9.41 -8.57
CA PRO A 99 -5.77 10.41 -8.09
C PRO A 99 -6.49 11.71 -7.70
N THR A 100 -5.80 12.58 -6.96
CA THR A 100 -6.25 13.96 -6.74
C THR A 100 -6.31 14.74 -8.05
N ARG A 101 -6.83 15.98 -8.01
CA ARG A 101 -6.79 16.90 -9.18
C ARG A 101 -5.38 17.17 -9.68
N GLN A 102 -4.36 17.00 -8.83
CA GLN A 102 -2.94 17.16 -9.14
C GLN A 102 -2.27 15.86 -9.62
N GLY A 103 -3.03 14.77 -9.82
CA GLY A 103 -2.48 13.49 -10.28
C GLY A 103 -1.85 12.63 -9.17
N VAL A 104 -2.05 12.96 -7.90
CA VAL A 104 -1.44 12.23 -6.77
C VAL A 104 -2.35 11.08 -6.32
N TYR A 105 -1.82 9.86 -6.30
CA TYR A 105 -2.51 8.69 -5.73
C TYR A 105 -2.34 8.67 -4.22
N MET A 106 -3.44 8.63 -3.48
CA MET A 106 -3.39 8.74 -2.02
C MET A 106 -3.43 7.38 -1.33
N VAL A 107 -2.46 7.14 -0.45
CA VAL A 107 -2.49 6.03 0.51
C VAL A 107 -3.67 6.22 1.47
N LYS A 108 -4.45 5.15 1.66
CA LYS A 108 -5.53 5.08 2.65
C LYS A 108 -5.08 4.46 3.97
N SER A 109 -4.31 3.38 3.90
CA SER A 109 -3.81 2.68 5.08
C SER A 109 -2.59 1.83 4.73
N THR A 110 -1.83 1.45 5.75
CA THR A 110 -0.70 0.53 5.64
C THR A 110 -0.54 -0.27 6.93
N TYR A 111 -0.27 -1.55 6.80
CA TYR A 111 -0.15 -2.48 7.92
C TYR A 111 0.43 -3.84 7.45
N PRO A 112 1.00 -4.64 8.36
CA PRO A 112 1.41 -6.00 8.04
C PRO A 112 0.18 -6.90 7.80
N ILE A 113 0.32 -7.85 6.89
CA ILE A 113 -0.62 -8.97 6.73
C ILE A 113 0.10 -10.28 7.00
N ASP A 114 -0.65 -11.30 7.40
CA ASP A 114 -0.09 -12.64 7.53
C ASP A 114 0.07 -13.34 6.16
N ARG A 115 0.86 -14.42 6.17
CA ARG A 115 1.12 -15.26 5.00
C ARG A 115 -0.15 -15.83 4.38
N ASN A 116 -1.03 -16.39 5.22
CA ASN A 116 -2.28 -17.02 4.78
C ASN A 116 -3.17 -16.04 4.01
N LYS A 117 -3.20 -14.76 4.43
CA LYS A 117 -3.96 -13.71 3.78
C LYS A 117 -3.40 -13.36 2.41
N LEU A 118 -2.07 -13.28 2.27
CA LEU A 118 -1.44 -13.07 0.96
C LEU A 118 -1.73 -14.26 0.03
N GLU A 119 -1.47 -15.49 0.49
CA GLU A 119 -1.69 -16.71 -0.32
C GLU A 119 -3.15 -16.89 -0.73
N ASN A 120 -4.09 -16.65 0.18
CA ASN A 120 -5.51 -16.74 -0.15
C ASN A 120 -5.93 -15.68 -1.18
N ARG A 121 -5.32 -14.49 -1.16
CA ARG A 121 -5.60 -13.44 -2.15
C ARG A 121 -5.00 -13.77 -3.52
N LEU A 122 -3.80 -14.35 -3.56
CA LEU A 122 -3.18 -14.85 -4.79
C LEU A 122 -4.04 -15.95 -5.41
N ARG A 123 -4.39 -16.98 -4.61
CA ARG A 123 -5.23 -18.11 -5.05
C ARG A 123 -6.59 -17.68 -5.61
N LYS A 124 -7.15 -16.59 -5.10
CA LYS A 124 -8.45 -16.03 -5.53
C LYS A 124 -8.33 -14.99 -6.65
N GLY A 125 -7.13 -14.70 -7.15
CA GLY A 125 -6.90 -13.72 -8.21
C GLY A 125 -7.08 -12.26 -7.80
N HIS A 126 -7.07 -11.97 -6.49
CA HIS A 126 -7.13 -10.59 -5.98
C HIS A 126 -5.77 -9.89 -6.01
N LEU A 127 -4.69 -10.64 -6.13
CA LEU A 127 -3.33 -10.16 -6.28
C LEU A 127 -2.63 -10.99 -7.36
N ILE A 128 -1.61 -10.40 -7.98
CA ILE A 128 -0.61 -11.11 -8.79
C ILE A 128 0.79 -10.82 -8.27
N GLU A 129 1.70 -11.74 -8.54
CA GLU A 129 3.14 -11.49 -8.40
C GLU A 129 3.64 -10.51 -9.47
N THR A 130 4.65 -9.73 -9.11
CA THR A 130 5.25 -8.70 -9.97
C THR A 130 6.55 -9.13 -10.62
N GLN A 131 7.12 -10.25 -10.16
CA GLN A 131 8.27 -10.89 -10.77
C GLN A 131 7.88 -11.63 -12.06
#